data_AF-A0A1R1YNA1-F1
#
_entry.id   AF-A0A1R1YNA1-F1
#
_cell.length_a   1.000
_cell.length_b   1.000
_cell.length_c   1.000
_cell.angle_alpha   90.00
_cell.angle_beta   90.00
_cell.angle_gamma   90.00
#
_symmetry.space_group_name_H-M   'P 1'
#
loop_
_entity.id
_entity.type
_entity.pdbx_description
1 polymer ?
#
loop_
_entity_poly.entity_id
_entity_poly.type
_entity_poly.pdbx_seq_one_letter_code
_entity_poly.pdbx_strand_id
1 'polypeptide(L)'
;MGSDRKVGMSWVQFKDEGHGAVEAMEIVSKHLVGTYYTIQEDFRNRVTYYIFHKVSDAEKLIKNFICRQGIKIEFYQTVKFEEDITIINIPNFKDVDIITMIEIIKSQLENCGEIKDISALARKGTGEFLPYGMKILFAKKSVDTDLPSFFLHDGGKINLFYRGCKEAGHWKSACPQIEKKKNLNNSKKVTQKTKPNEAVAKLAESITT
;
A
#
# COMPACT_ATOMS: atom_id res chain seq x y z
N MET A 1 10.09 4.82 -5.05
CA MET A 1 10.66 5.36 -3.79
C MET A 1 11.22 6.73 -4.12
N GLY A 2 10.91 7.75 -3.31
CA GLY A 2 11.41 9.11 -3.53
C GLY A 2 12.89 9.27 -3.16
N SER A 3 13.36 10.50 -3.06
CA SER A 3 14.70 10.92 -3.51
C SER A 3 14.84 12.43 -3.40
N ASP A 4 15.52 13.01 -2.40
CA ASP A 4 15.97 14.41 -2.46
C ASP A 4 16.88 14.67 -3.67
N ARG A 5 17.48 13.62 -4.22
CA ARG A 5 18.25 13.66 -5.48
C ARG A 5 17.42 13.31 -6.72
N LYS A 6 16.14 12.99 -6.58
CA LYS A 6 15.28 12.51 -7.67
C LYS A 6 14.16 13.51 -7.91
N VAL A 7 14.13 14.05 -9.12
CA VAL A 7 13.16 15.04 -9.58
C VAL A 7 12.28 14.41 -10.66
N GLY A 8 10.97 14.61 -10.59
CA GLY A 8 10.01 14.12 -11.57
C GLY A 8 9.56 15.21 -12.53
N MET A 9 9.33 14.83 -13.79
CA MET A 9 8.69 15.63 -14.84
C MET A 9 7.52 14.83 -15.38
N SER A 10 6.29 15.30 -15.11
CA SER A 10 5.07 14.61 -15.55
C SER A 10 4.83 14.86 -17.04
N TRP A 11 4.48 13.84 -17.82
CA TRP A 11 4.20 14.00 -19.24
C TRP A 11 2.80 14.56 -19.50
N VAL A 12 1.92 14.56 -18.49
CA VAL A 12 0.55 15.08 -18.61
C VAL A 12 0.52 16.59 -18.91
N GLN A 13 1.62 17.30 -18.63
CA GLN A 13 1.76 18.72 -18.95
C GLN A 13 1.96 18.98 -20.45
N PHE A 14 2.22 17.93 -21.24
CA PHE A 14 2.39 18.00 -22.69
C PHE A 14 1.12 17.44 -23.37
N LYS A 15 0.62 18.16 -24.38
CA LYS A 15 -0.66 17.85 -25.05
C LYS A 15 -0.56 16.68 -26.05
N ASP A 16 0.65 16.25 -26.37
CA ASP A 16 1.05 15.53 -27.57
C ASP A 16 1.45 14.07 -27.27
N GLU A 17 0.62 13.33 -26.51
CA GLU A 17 0.68 11.87 -26.25
C GLU A 17 2.06 11.24 -25.92
N GLY A 18 3.06 12.04 -25.56
CA GLY A 18 4.42 11.58 -25.24
C GLY A 18 5.52 12.15 -26.13
N HIS A 19 5.20 12.63 -27.34
CA HIS A 19 6.18 13.30 -28.21
C HIS A 19 6.75 14.58 -27.56
N GLY A 20 5.89 15.36 -26.92
CA GLY A 20 6.31 16.56 -26.19
C GLY A 20 7.20 16.26 -24.98
N ALA A 21 7.11 15.06 -24.40
CA ALA A 21 7.98 14.64 -23.31
C ALA A 21 9.41 14.36 -23.80
N VAL A 22 9.56 13.75 -24.98
CA VAL A 22 10.87 13.48 -25.59
C VAL A 22 11.59 14.79 -25.93
N GLU A 23 10.88 15.75 -26.53
CA GLU A 23 11.44 17.08 -26.81
C GLU A 23 11.80 17.83 -25.52
N ALA A 24 10.91 17.79 -24.51
CA ALA A 24 11.18 18.39 -23.21
C ALA A 24 12.43 17.79 -22.58
N MET A 25 12.61 16.46 -22.66
CA MET A 25 13.82 15.79 -22.17
C MET A 25 15.08 16.28 -22.87
N GLU A 26 15.04 16.50 -24.18
CA GLU A 26 16.17 17.04 -24.94
C GLU A 26 16.50 18.50 -24.56
N ILE A 27 15.47 19.32 -24.31
CA ILE A 27 15.67 20.69 -23.82
C ILE A 27 16.31 20.65 -22.43
N VAL A 28 15.82 19.79 -21.53
CA VAL A 28 16.35 19.65 -20.18
C VAL A 28 17.81 19.17 -20.20
N SER A 29 18.15 18.21 -21.06
CA SER A 29 19.52 17.70 -21.13
C SER A 29 20.52 18.79 -21.54
N LYS A 30 20.12 19.71 -22.44
CA LYS A 30 20.91 20.89 -22.82
C LYS A 30 21.11 21.88 -21.66
N HIS A 31 20.17 21.95 -20.71
CA HIS A 31 20.31 22.79 -19.50
C HIS A 31 21.14 22.12 -18.40
N LEU A 32 21.33 20.80 -18.47
CA LEU A 32 22.06 20.02 -17.46
C LEU A 32 23.48 19.63 -17.89
N VAL A 33 24.05 20.31 -18.88
CA VAL A 33 25.42 20.07 -19.35
C VAL A 33 26.41 20.20 -18.18
N GLY A 34 27.30 19.21 -18.05
CA GLY A 34 28.29 19.14 -16.96
C GLY A 34 27.72 18.61 -15.63
N THR A 35 26.44 18.24 -15.57
CA THR A 35 25.82 17.62 -14.40
C THR A 35 25.76 16.10 -14.56
N TYR A 36 26.10 15.36 -13.51
CA TYR A 36 25.98 13.90 -13.49
C TYR A 36 24.60 13.47 -12.97
N TYR A 37 23.81 12.84 -13.83
CA TYR A 37 22.50 12.30 -13.49
C TYR A 37 22.16 11.08 -14.37
N THR A 38 21.19 10.29 -13.92
CA THR A 38 20.56 9.23 -14.73
C THR A 38 19.08 9.55 -14.95
N ILE A 39 18.52 8.99 -16.02
CA ILE A 39 17.11 9.12 -16.36
C ILE A 39 16.41 7.79 -16.12
N GLN A 40 15.22 7.83 -15.52
CA GLN A 40 14.32 6.68 -15.39
C GLN A 40 12.93 7.09 -15.91
N GLU A 41 12.41 6.35 -16.89
CA GLU A 41 11.07 6.56 -17.43
C GLU A 41 10.06 5.60 -16.79
N ASP A 42 8.94 6.15 -16.31
CA ASP A 42 7.78 5.40 -15.81
C ASP A 42 6.62 5.60 -16.77
N PHE A 43 6.55 4.76 -17.81
CA PHE A 43 5.52 4.81 -18.83
C PHE A 43 4.11 4.68 -18.27
N ARG A 44 3.94 3.88 -17.20
CA ARG A 44 2.63 3.64 -16.59
C ARG A 44 2.08 4.92 -15.96
N ASN A 45 2.92 5.63 -15.22
CA ASN A 45 2.54 6.90 -14.59
C ASN A 45 2.77 8.11 -15.51
N ARG A 46 3.36 7.89 -16.70
CA ARG A 46 3.76 8.92 -17.67
C ARG A 46 4.64 10.00 -17.03
N VAL A 47 5.78 9.59 -16.45
CA VAL A 47 6.73 10.48 -15.78
C VAL A 47 8.16 10.13 -16.18
N THR A 48 8.98 11.16 -16.42
CA THR A 48 10.45 11.03 -16.48
C THR A 48 11.04 11.47 -15.15
N TYR A 49 11.93 10.64 -14.59
CA TYR A 49 12.67 10.99 -13.39
C TYR A 49 14.14 11.26 -13.69
N TYR A 50 14.66 12.36 -13.16
CA TYR A 50 16.06 12.74 -13.18
C TYR A 50 16.68 12.44 -11.82
N ILE A 51 17.66 11.55 -11.78
CA ILE A 51 18.31 11.09 -10.54
C ILE A 51 19.73 11.64 -10.52
N PHE A 52 19.95 12.67 -9.72
CA PHE A 52 21.21 13.40 -9.63
C PHE A 52 22.21 12.72 -8.69
N HIS A 53 23.51 12.96 -8.93
CA HIS A 53 24.54 12.60 -7.97
C HIS A 53 24.47 13.47 -6.70
N LYS A 54 24.27 14.79 -6.87
CA LYS A 54 24.22 15.80 -5.79
C LYS A 54 22.81 16.36 -5.61
N VAL A 55 22.40 16.58 -4.35
CA VAL A 55 21.12 17.23 -4.00
C VAL A 55 21.07 18.66 -4.54
N SER A 56 22.19 19.39 -4.49
CA SER A 56 22.29 20.76 -5.01
C SER A 56 21.89 20.87 -6.49
N ASP A 57 22.14 19.84 -7.29
CA ASP A 57 21.84 19.88 -8.72
C ASP A 57 20.36 19.54 -8.99
N ALA A 58 19.75 18.68 -8.16
CA ALA A 58 18.30 18.48 -8.14
C ALA A 58 17.56 19.77 -7.77
N GLU A 59 18.03 20.48 -6.73
CA GLU A 59 17.45 21.76 -6.33
C GLU A 59 17.58 22.83 -7.42
N LYS A 60 18.73 22.90 -8.10
CA LYS A 60 18.92 23.84 -9.22
C LYS A 60 17.91 23.57 -10.34
N LEU A 61 17.65 22.31 -10.68
CA LEU A 61 16.66 21.99 -11.71
C LEU A 61 15.26 22.46 -11.32
N ILE A 62 14.87 22.33 -10.05
CA ILE A 62 13.55 22.78 -9.57
C ILE A 62 13.46 24.31 -9.49
N LYS A 63 14.52 24.98 -9.04
CA LYS A 63 14.57 26.44 -8.87
C LYS A 63 14.66 27.16 -10.23
N ASN A 64 15.36 26.58 -11.19
CA ASN A 64 15.54 27.19 -12.51
C ASN A 64 14.32 26.95 -13.39
N PHE A 65 13.93 27.98 -14.14
CA PHE A 65 12.85 27.89 -15.11
C PHE A 65 13.41 27.39 -16.44
N ILE A 66 12.87 26.28 -16.94
CA ILE A 66 13.14 25.78 -18.29
C ILE A 66 11.82 25.89 -19.07
N CYS A 67 11.88 26.45 -20.27
CA CYS A 67 10.69 26.66 -21.10
C CYS A 67 10.77 25.85 -22.41
N ARG A 68 9.66 25.23 -22.80
CA ARG A 68 9.42 24.67 -24.13
C ARG A 68 8.41 25.56 -24.84
N GLN A 69 8.81 26.19 -25.94
CA GLN A 69 7.92 27.05 -26.75
C GLN A 69 7.17 28.12 -25.93
N GLY A 70 7.85 28.71 -24.94
CA GLY A 70 7.27 29.71 -24.03
C GLY A 70 6.45 29.15 -22.86
N ILE A 71 6.21 27.84 -22.81
CA ILE A 71 5.53 27.16 -21.69
C ILE A 71 6.59 26.63 -20.72
N LYS A 72 6.45 26.97 -19.43
CA LYS A 72 7.34 26.47 -18.37
C LYS A 72 7.16 24.95 -18.22
N ILE A 73 8.27 24.23 -18.21
CA ILE A 73 8.30 22.82 -17.80
C ILE A 73 8.25 22.76 -16.27
N GLU A 74 7.27 22.03 -15.76
CA GLU A 74 7.08 21.80 -14.34
C GLU A 74 7.84 20.55 -13.87
N PHE A 75 8.66 20.76 -12.84
CA PHE A 75 9.38 19.72 -12.12
C PHE A 75 8.87 19.64 -10.68
N TYR A 76 8.92 18.45 -10.11
CA TYR A 76 8.60 18.24 -8.70
C TYR A 76 9.64 17.36 -8.02
N GLN A 77 9.95 17.66 -6.75
CA GLN A 77 10.81 16.81 -5.95
C GLN A 77 10.09 15.50 -5.63
N THR A 78 10.75 14.36 -5.81
CA THR A 78 10.17 13.11 -5.31
C THR A 78 10.42 12.99 -3.82
N VAL A 79 9.36 12.96 -3.03
CA VAL A 79 9.46 12.84 -1.58
C VAL A 79 9.79 11.39 -1.22
N LYS A 80 10.91 11.16 -0.53
CA LYS A 80 11.06 9.90 0.22
C LYS A 80 9.99 9.93 1.29
N PHE A 81 9.03 9.02 1.23
CA PHE A 81 8.33 8.67 2.45
C PHE A 81 9.40 8.17 3.43
N GLU A 82 9.38 8.69 4.66
CA GLU A 82 10.21 8.14 5.75
C GLU A 82 10.06 6.62 5.77
N GLU A 83 11.14 5.90 6.09
CA GLU A 83 11.18 4.43 5.98
C GLU A 83 10.10 3.74 6.81
N ASP A 84 9.49 4.46 7.76
CA ASP A 84 8.42 4.01 8.65
C ASP A 84 7.00 4.28 8.13
N ILE A 85 6.83 4.92 6.97
CA ILE A 85 5.50 5.19 6.40
C ILE A 85 5.01 3.98 5.60
N THR A 86 3.86 3.47 6.02
CA THR A 86 3.13 2.36 5.42
C THR A 86 1.79 2.83 4.86
N ILE A 87 1.46 2.41 3.65
CA ILE A 87 0.11 2.59 3.08
C ILE A 87 -0.71 1.34 3.42
N ILE A 88 -1.76 1.54 4.22
CA ILE A 88 -2.75 0.50 4.55
C ILE A 88 -3.95 0.68 3.62
N ASN A 89 -4.29 -0.35 2.87
CA ASN A 89 -5.45 -0.37 2.00
C ASN A 89 -6.59 -1.12 2.69
N ILE A 90 -7.77 -0.51 2.70
CA ILE A 90 -9.03 -1.12 3.12
C ILE A 90 -9.84 -1.35 1.85
N PRO A 91 -9.94 -2.59 1.35
CA PRO A 91 -10.61 -2.85 0.09
C PRO A 91 -12.12 -2.73 0.21
N ASN A 92 -12.69 -2.99 1.39
CA ASN A 92 -14.13 -2.99 1.60
C ASN A 92 -14.48 -2.72 3.07
N PHE A 93 -15.39 -1.77 3.29
CA PHE A 93 -15.98 -1.45 4.60
C PHE A 93 -17.52 -1.25 4.50
N LYS A 94 -18.18 -1.88 3.51
CA LYS A 94 -19.60 -1.69 3.18
C LYS A 94 -20.60 -1.86 4.33
N ASP A 95 -20.21 -2.55 5.39
CA ASP A 95 -21.07 -2.85 6.55
C ASP A 95 -20.89 -1.80 7.68
N VAL A 96 -20.12 -0.73 7.43
CA VAL A 96 -19.79 0.34 8.38
C VAL A 96 -19.90 1.71 7.70
N ASP A 97 -20.52 2.68 8.36
CA ASP A 97 -20.53 4.07 7.87
C ASP A 97 -19.15 4.74 8.03
N ILE A 98 -18.94 5.83 7.29
CA ILE A 98 -17.64 6.50 7.21
C ILE A 98 -17.15 7.05 8.56
N ILE A 99 -18.06 7.49 9.44
CA ILE A 99 -17.70 8.08 10.73
C ILE A 99 -17.23 6.97 11.69
N THR A 100 -18.03 5.91 11.82
CA THR A 100 -17.68 4.73 12.61
C THR A 100 -16.38 4.10 12.11
N MET A 101 -16.16 4.06 10.79
CA MET A 101 -14.91 3.57 10.21
C MET A 101 -13.70 4.37 10.67
N ILE A 102 -13.80 5.71 10.76
CA ILE A 102 -12.71 6.57 11.25
C ILE A 102 -12.43 6.31 12.73
N GLU A 103 -13.46 6.10 13.55
CA GLU A 103 -13.31 5.77 14.98
C GLU A 103 -12.60 4.41 15.17
N ILE A 104 -12.98 3.41 14.39
CA ILE A 104 -12.32 2.10 14.35
C ILE A 104 -10.85 2.24 13.98
N ILE A 105 -10.55 3.03 12.93
CA ILE A 105 -9.17 3.25 12.48
C ILE A 105 -8.34 3.91 13.59
N LYS A 106 -8.86 4.97 14.21
CA LYS A 106 -8.16 5.70 15.26
C LYS A 106 -7.89 4.79 16.46
N SER A 107 -8.92 4.14 16.98
CA SER A 107 -8.81 3.28 18.18
C SER A 107 -7.86 2.09 17.98
N GLN A 108 -7.90 1.44 16.82
CA GLN A 108 -7.11 0.22 16.59
C GLN A 108 -5.70 0.47 16.06
N LEU A 109 -5.39 1.69 15.60
CA LEU A 109 -4.04 2.07 15.19
C LEU A 109 -3.32 2.98 16.19
N GLU A 110 -4.00 3.51 17.21
CA GLU A 110 -3.44 4.45 18.20
C GLU A 110 -2.10 3.98 18.80
N ASN A 111 -2.00 2.69 19.12
CA ASN A 111 -0.79 2.12 19.71
C ASN A 111 0.27 1.70 18.69
N CYS A 112 -0.06 1.68 17.40
CA CYS A 112 0.82 1.24 16.33
C CYS A 112 1.67 2.39 15.75
N GLY A 113 1.32 3.65 16.00
CA GLY A 113 1.94 4.80 15.35
C GLY A 113 0.96 5.93 15.05
N GLU A 114 1.30 6.75 14.06
CA GLU A 114 0.61 7.99 13.73
C GLU A 114 -0.09 7.88 12.37
N ILE A 115 -1.37 8.22 12.34
CA ILE A 115 -2.13 8.36 11.09
C ILE A 115 -1.78 9.73 10.49
N LYS A 116 -1.09 9.73 9.35
CA LYS A 116 -0.73 10.95 8.61
C LYS A 116 -1.86 11.44 7.72
N ASP A 117 -2.60 10.51 7.12
CA ASP A 117 -3.73 10.83 6.24
C ASP A 117 -4.70 9.65 6.11
N ILE A 118 -5.97 9.95 5.85
CA ILE A 118 -7.01 8.98 5.49
C ILE A 118 -7.71 9.51 4.24
N SER A 119 -7.68 8.70 3.18
CA SER A 119 -8.34 9.01 1.91
C SER A 119 -9.40 7.98 1.60
N ALA A 120 -10.53 8.43 1.07
CA ALA A 120 -11.63 7.60 0.61
C ALA A 120 -12.17 8.14 -0.72
N LEU A 121 -12.67 7.25 -1.57
CA LEU A 121 -13.31 7.65 -2.81
C LEU A 121 -14.69 8.25 -2.49
N ALA A 122 -15.01 9.38 -3.10
CA ALA A 122 -16.29 10.05 -2.93
C ALA A 122 -16.91 10.42 -4.28
N ARG A 123 -18.23 10.41 -4.35
CA ARG A 123 -18.96 10.96 -5.48
C ARG A 123 -18.98 12.48 -5.38
N LYS A 124 -18.53 13.13 -6.46
CA LYS A 124 -18.40 14.58 -6.51
C LYS A 124 -19.77 15.24 -6.31
N GLY A 125 -19.87 16.13 -5.32
CA GLY A 125 -21.05 16.96 -5.08
C GLY A 125 -22.21 16.29 -4.33
N THR A 126 -22.06 15.03 -3.88
CA THR A 126 -23.16 14.31 -3.21
C THR A 126 -22.90 13.95 -1.74
N GLY A 127 -21.67 14.13 -1.24
CA GLY A 127 -21.28 13.72 0.12
C GLY A 127 -21.20 12.20 0.32
N GLU A 128 -21.46 11.41 -0.72
CA GLU A 128 -21.44 9.94 -0.69
C GLU A 128 -20.01 9.42 -0.82
N PHE A 129 -19.57 8.60 0.15
CA PHE A 129 -18.32 7.86 0.09
C PHE A 129 -18.55 6.44 -0.40
N LEU A 130 -17.68 5.98 -1.29
CA LEU A 130 -17.73 4.61 -1.78
C LEU A 130 -17.14 3.67 -0.71
N PRO A 131 -17.75 2.49 -0.49
CA PRO A 131 -17.35 1.57 0.57
C PRO A 131 -16.05 0.80 0.28
N TYR A 132 -15.24 1.27 -0.67
CA TYR A 132 -14.03 0.62 -1.15
C TYR A 132 -12.98 1.65 -1.56
N GLY A 133 -11.73 1.19 -1.66
CA GLY A 133 -10.61 2.02 -2.11
C GLY A 133 -10.14 3.04 -1.06
N MET A 134 -10.50 2.86 0.20
CA MET A 134 -9.97 3.66 1.30
C MET A 134 -8.50 3.30 1.54
N LYS A 135 -7.69 4.33 1.76
CA LYS A 135 -6.26 4.19 2.05
C LYS A 135 -5.89 5.05 3.25
N ILE A 136 -5.03 4.50 4.09
CA ILE A 136 -4.47 5.17 5.25
C ILE A 136 -2.97 5.32 5.02
N LEU A 137 -2.48 6.55 5.11
CA LEU A 137 -1.05 6.84 5.20
C LEU A 137 -0.66 6.80 6.68
N PHE A 138 0.16 5.83 7.05
CA PHE A 138 0.42 5.53 8.46
C PHE A 138 1.93 5.49 8.74
N ALA A 139 2.40 6.32 9.66
CA ALA A 139 3.77 6.26 10.16
C ALA A 139 3.82 5.31 11.36
N LYS A 140 4.54 4.20 11.23
CA LYS A 140 4.70 3.26 12.34
C LYS A 140 5.50 3.90 13.48
N LYS A 141 5.20 3.50 14.71
CA LYS A 141 5.97 3.90 15.90
C LYS A 141 7.41 3.40 15.86
N SER A 142 7.64 2.22 15.28
CA SER A 142 8.95 1.65 15.00
C SER A 142 8.88 0.69 13.81
N VAL A 143 10.03 0.39 13.20
CA VAL A 143 10.17 -0.57 12.08
C VAL A 143 9.55 -1.93 12.41
N ASP A 144 9.75 -2.40 13.65
CA ASP A 144 9.27 -3.69 14.15
C ASP A 144 7.81 -3.68 14.62
N THR A 145 7.11 -2.55 14.53
CA THR A 145 5.71 -2.48 14.93
C THR A 145 4.85 -3.32 14.00
N ASP A 146 4.24 -4.37 14.56
CA ASP A 146 3.26 -5.23 13.91
C ASP A 146 1.93 -4.48 13.75
N LEU A 147 1.48 -4.37 12.50
CA LEU A 147 0.16 -3.84 12.19
C LEU A 147 -0.89 -4.96 12.22
N PRO A 148 -2.15 -4.66 12.60
CA PRO A 148 -3.23 -5.62 12.50
C PRO A 148 -3.50 -5.97 11.03
N SER A 149 -3.90 -7.22 10.77
CA SER A 149 -4.33 -7.66 9.43
C SER A 149 -5.83 -7.41 9.17
N PHE A 150 -6.59 -7.09 10.22
CA PHE A 150 -8.00 -6.73 10.14
C PHE A 150 -8.38 -5.84 11.32
N PHE A 151 -9.38 -4.98 11.14
CA PHE A 151 -10.07 -4.33 12.24
C PHE A 151 -11.25 -5.15 12.73
N LEU A 152 -11.53 -5.08 14.03
CA LEU A 152 -12.72 -5.66 14.65
C LEU A 152 -13.82 -4.60 14.80
N HIS A 153 -15.06 -5.00 14.56
CA HIS A 153 -16.25 -4.20 14.85
C HIS A 153 -17.43 -5.13 15.11
N ASP A 154 -18.55 -4.59 15.58
CA ASP A 154 -19.74 -5.37 15.94
C ASP A 154 -20.26 -6.23 14.78
N GLY A 155 -20.14 -5.76 13.55
CA GLY A 155 -20.54 -6.46 12.33
C GLY A 155 -19.55 -7.51 11.82
N GLY A 156 -18.39 -7.71 12.48
CA GLY A 156 -17.37 -8.68 12.08
C GLY A 156 -15.98 -8.08 11.87
N LYS A 157 -15.35 -8.36 10.72
CA LYS A 157 -13.94 -8.01 10.45
C LYS A 157 -13.78 -7.24 9.15
N ILE A 158 -12.93 -6.22 9.19
CA ILE A 158 -12.55 -5.40 8.03
C ILE A 158 -11.10 -5.71 7.69
N ASN A 159 -10.81 -6.25 6.51
CA ASN A 159 -9.46 -6.67 6.14
C ASN A 159 -8.54 -5.47 5.81
N LEU A 160 -7.26 -5.60 6.16
CA LEU A 160 -6.22 -4.60 5.91
C LEU A 160 -5.08 -5.17 5.07
N PHE A 161 -4.63 -4.39 4.09
CA PHE A 161 -3.56 -4.79 3.17
C PHE A 161 -2.47 -3.74 3.11
N TYR A 162 -1.24 -4.14 3.43
CA TYR A 162 -0.07 -3.28 3.37
C TYR A 162 1.16 -4.08 2.94
N ARG A 163 2.27 -3.40 2.64
CA ARG A 163 3.49 -4.07 2.19
C ARG A 163 3.98 -5.05 3.27
N GLY A 164 4.03 -6.35 2.96
CA GLY A 164 4.35 -7.43 3.90
C GLY A 164 3.15 -8.26 4.37
N CYS A 165 1.92 -7.74 4.24
CA CYS A 165 0.69 -8.46 4.55
C CYS A 165 -0.20 -8.54 3.28
N LYS A 166 -0.20 -9.72 2.65
CA LYS A 166 -1.12 -10.06 1.55
C LYS A 166 -1.96 -11.27 1.97
N GLU A 167 -3.19 -11.37 1.47
CA GLU A 167 -3.98 -12.58 1.63
C GLU A 167 -3.27 -13.79 0.99
N ALA A 168 -3.44 -14.96 1.60
CA ALA A 168 -3.02 -16.24 1.03
C ALA A 168 -3.95 -16.65 -0.11
N GLY A 169 -3.85 -15.94 -1.23
CA GLY A 169 -4.49 -16.26 -2.52
C GLY A 169 -3.43 -16.59 -3.56
N HIS A 170 -3.36 -17.87 -3.93
CA HIS A 170 -2.49 -18.53 -4.92
C HIS A 170 -0.97 -18.46 -4.73
N TRP A 171 -0.37 -17.40 -4.16
CA TRP A 171 1.09 -17.32 -3.96
C TRP A 171 1.36 -17.19 -2.45
N LYS A 172 2.12 -18.13 -1.86
CA LYS A 172 2.40 -18.20 -0.43
C LYS A 172 3.07 -16.90 0.04
N SER A 173 2.39 -16.08 0.84
CA SER A 173 3.03 -15.01 1.59
C SER A 173 3.12 -15.40 3.07
N ALA A 174 4.31 -15.22 3.64
CA ALA A 174 4.67 -15.48 5.03
C ALA A 174 4.15 -14.33 5.90
N CYS A 175 2.84 -14.28 6.09
CA CYS A 175 2.24 -13.35 7.03
C CYS A 175 2.13 -14.06 8.39
N PRO A 176 2.84 -13.64 9.46
CA PRO A 176 2.94 -14.40 10.71
C PRO A 176 1.58 -14.74 11.33
N GLN A 177 0.60 -13.85 11.18
CA GLN A 177 -0.76 -14.02 11.71
C GLN A 177 -1.60 -15.00 10.87
N ILE A 178 -1.35 -15.09 9.56
CA ILE A 178 -2.00 -16.06 8.66
C ILE A 178 -1.41 -17.47 8.88
N GLU A 179 -0.11 -17.56 9.13
CA GLU A 179 0.56 -18.83 9.46
C GLU A 179 0.07 -19.40 10.79
N LYS A 180 -0.08 -18.57 11.83
CA LYS A 180 -0.70 -18.98 13.11
C LYS A 180 -2.10 -19.57 12.91
N LYS A 181 -2.92 -19.02 12.00
CA LYS A 181 -4.25 -19.57 11.65
C LYS A 181 -4.18 -20.90 10.90
N LYS A 182 -3.22 -21.10 9.99
CA LYS A 182 -3.01 -22.40 9.32
C LYS A 182 -2.68 -23.50 10.34
N ASN A 183 -1.85 -23.18 11.33
CA ASN A 183 -1.47 -24.13 12.37
C ASN A 183 -2.64 -24.44 13.32
N LEU A 184 -3.48 -23.46 13.69
CA LEU A 184 -4.69 -23.69 14.50
C LEU A 184 -5.75 -24.53 13.75
N ASN A 185 -5.99 -24.26 12.47
CA ASN A 185 -6.97 -25.01 11.68
C ASN A 185 -6.47 -26.43 11.34
N ASN A 186 -5.17 -26.64 11.20
CA ASN A 186 -4.59 -27.98 11.10
C ASN A 186 -4.70 -28.75 12.42
N SER A 187 -4.49 -28.10 13.57
CA SER A 187 -4.70 -28.73 14.88
C SER A 187 -6.15 -29.16 15.08
N LYS A 188 -7.14 -28.35 14.68
CA LYS A 188 -8.57 -28.73 14.72
C LYS A 188 -8.95 -29.86 13.76
N LYS A 189 -8.23 -30.04 12.64
CA LYS A 189 -8.43 -31.18 11.72
C LYS A 189 -7.81 -32.48 12.22
N VAL A 190 -6.82 -32.43 13.11
CA VAL A 190 -6.21 -33.64 13.70
C VAL A 190 -7.10 -34.23 14.81
N THR A 191 -7.88 -33.42 15.53
CA THR A 191 -8.77 -33.93 16.60
C THR A 191 -10.11 -34.49 16.12
N GLN A 192 -10.44 -34.43 14.81
CA GLN A 192 -11.66 -35.02 14.24
C GLN A 192 -11.39 -36.24 13.33
N LYS A 193 -10.26 -36.93 13.51
CA LYS A 193 -10.04 -38.28 12.95
C LYS A 193 -9.70 -39.28 14.05
N THR A 194 -10.62 -39.49 14.97
CA THR A 194 -10.70 -40.76 15.70
C THR A 194 -12.08 -41.32 15.42
N LYS A 195 -12.14 -42.30 14.50
CA LYS A 195 -13.36 -43.03 14.19
C LYS A 195 -13.83 -43.76 15.47
N PRO A 196 -15.12 -43.72 15.82
CA PRO A 196 -15.67 -44.63 16.81
C PRO A 196 -15.85 -45.99 16.14
N ASN A 197 -15.14 -47.02 16.58
CA ASN A 197 -15.57 -48.42 16.55
C ASN A 197 -14.42 -49.33 17.01
N GLU A 198 -14.40 -49.64 18.31
CA GLU A 198 -13.93 -50.91 18.87
C GLU A 198 -14.18 -50.92 20.39
N ALA A 199 -15.46 -50.85 20.78
CA ALA A 199 -15.88 -51.10 22.17
C ALA A 199 -17.31 -51.67 22.28
N VAL A 200 -17.88 -52.17 21.18
CA VAL A 200 -19.20 -52.83 21.17
C VAL A 200 -19.07 -54.20 20.49
N ALA A 201 -18.21 -55.06 21.04
CA ALA A 201 -18.12 -56.47 20.65
C ALA A 201 -17.54 -57.38 21.76
N LYS A 202 -17.59 -56.96 23.03
CA LYS A 202 -17.15 -57.80 24.18
C LYS A 202 -18.07 -57.71 25.41
N LEU A 203 -19.37 -57.43 25.20
CA LEU A 203 -20.37 -57.49 26.27
C LEU A 203 -21.67 -58.19 25.81
N ALA A 204 -21.54 -59.22 24.97
CA ALA A 204 -22.67 -60.02 24.48
C ALA A 204 -22.43 -61.55 24.57
N GLU A 205 -21.43 -62.01 25.32
CA GLU A 205 -21.21 -63.45 25.62
C GLU A 205 -21.19 -63.73 27.13
N SER A 206 -21.97 -62.99 27.94
CA SER A 206 -22.04 -63.25 29.38
C SER A 206 -23.45 -63.22 29.98
N ILE A 207 -24.51 -63.13 29.16
CA ILE A 207 -25.90 -63.18 29.66
C ILE A 207 -26.78 -63.98 28.71
N THR A 208 -26.63 -65.30 28.71
CA THR A 208 -27.75 -66.25 28.66
C THR A 208 -27.23 -67.62 29.05
N THR A 209 -27.59 -68.04 30.26
CA THR A 209 -27.77 -69.45 30.63
C THR A 209 -28.91 -70.04 29.82
#